data_AF-A0A0F9AHK0-F1
#
_entry.id   AF-A0A0F9AHK0-F1
#
_cell.length_a   1.000
_cell.length_b   1.000
_cell.length_c   1.000
_cell.angle_alpha   90.00
_cell.angle_beta   90.00
_cell.angle_gamma   90.00
#
_symmetry.space_group_name_H-M   'P 1'
#
loop_
_entity.id
_entity.type
_entity.pdbx_description
1 polymer ?
#
loop_
_entity_poly.entity_id
_entity_poly.type
_entity_poly.pdbx_seq_one_letter_code
_entity_poly.pdbx_strand_id
1 'polypeptide(L)'
;MYLIWEFLILGIIPLEGKFGLKQALSQNLDAIQPLRYYTNIKGIYYIGQFFSFFAITTSFLGVSLGLFDFIADGFKIQKKGIKKILIALITFLPPIVITLINPKLFLVALNYAGGIGGALLLVLLPTIMVYSKRYIKKEKATNQLFGGKPILFVICIFVVFVLFVEIFQEINRIVS
;
A
#
# COMPACT_ATOMS: atom_id res chain seq x y z
N MET A 1 11.39 -9.50 -9.49
CA MET A 1 10.05 -10.04 -9.81
C MET A 1 9.07 -8.93 -10.18
N TYR A 2 8.78 -7.98 -9.29
CA TYR A 2 7.89 -6.83 -9.58
C TYR A 2 8.31 -6.02 -10.83
N LEU A 3 9.60 -5.70 -10.95
CA LEU A 3 10.10 -4.97 -12.13
C LEU A 3 9.98 -5.76 -13.45
N ILE A 4 10.14 -7.08 -13.41
CA ILE A 4 9.98 -7.94 -14.59
C ILE A 4 8.52 -7.97 -15.02
N TRP A 5 7.61 -8.03 -14.04
CA TRP A 5 6.18 -7.98 -14.25
C TRP A 5 5.70 -6.63 -14.82
N GLU A 6 6.15 -5.51 -14.25
CA GLU A 6 5.87 -4.16 -14.75
C GLU A 6 6.39 -3.97 -16.18
N PHE A 7 7.63 -4.40 -16.45
CA PHE A 7 8.20 -4.30 -17.80
C PHE A 7 7.40 -5.13 -18.82
N LEU A 8 6.93 -6.31 -18.42
CA LEU A 8 6.12 -7.18 -19.27
C LEU A 8 4.74 -6.57 -19.55
N ILE A 9 4.07 -6.01 -18.55
CA ILE A 9 2.76 -5.37 -18.71
C ILE A 9 2.85 -4.09 -19.56
N LEU A 10 3.80 -3.20 -19.22
CA LEU A 10 4.00 -1.93 -19.93
C LEU A 10 4.52 -2.13 -21.36
N GLY A 11 5.26 -3.23 -21.60
CA GLY A 11 5.76 -3.57 -22.93
C GLY A 11 4.71 -4.20 -23.86
N ILE A 12 3.68 -4.85 -23.31
CA ILE A 12 2.65 -5.56 -24.10
C ILE A 12 1.38 -4.72 -24.29
N ILE A 13 0.97 -3.95 -23.27
CA ILE A 13 -0.29 -3.22 -23.29
C ILE A 13 -0.04 -1.74 -23.56
N PRO A 14 -0.64 -1.15 -24.60
CA PRO A 14 -0.49 0.27 -24.88
C PRO A 14 -1.12 1.14 -23.78
N LEU A 15 -0.52 2.30 -23.53
CA LEU A 15 -0.99 3.28 -22.54
C LEU A 15 -2.35 3.89 -22.92
N GLU A 16 -2.59 4.10 -24.21
CA GLU A 16 -3.79 4.75 -24.77
C GLU A 16 -4.43 3.89 -25.86
N GLY A 17 -5.77 3.84 -25.93
CA GLY A 17 -6.53 3.02 -26.90
C GLY A 17 -7.66 2.21 -26.26
N LYS A 18 -8.48 1.53 -27.08
CA LYS A 18 -9.51 0.58 -26.61
C LYS A 18 -8.83 -0.57 -25.84
N PHE A 19 -9.18 -0.74 -24.57
CA PHE A 19 -8.53 -1.67 -23.61
C PHE A 19 -7.08 -1.31 -23.24
N GLY A 20 -6.65 -0.06 -23.42
CA GLY A 20 -5.36 0.41 -22.90
C GLY A 20 -5.33 0.55 -21.38
N LEU A 21 -4.13 0.73 -20.81
CA LEU A 21 -3.93 0.81 -19.35
C LEU A 21 -4.75 1.93 -18.69
N LYS A 22 -4.89 3.09 -19.34
CA LYS A 22 -5.74 4.19 -18.83
C LYS A 22 -7.22 3.79 -18.71
N GLN A 23 -7.73 3.02 -19.67
CA GLN A 23 -9.12 2.55 -19.62
C GLN A 23 -9.29 1.49 -18.52
N ALA A 24 -8.34 0.57 -18.39
CA ALA A 24 -8.34 -0.43 -17.32
C ALA A 24 -8.35 0.24 -15.93
N LEU A 25 -7.52 1.27 -15.74
CA LEU A 25 -7.50 2.07 -14.52
C LEU A 25 -8.84 2.76 -14.26
N SER A 26 -9.42 3.42 -15.28
CA SER A 26 -10.72 4.10 -15.15
C SER A 26 -11.88 3.15 -14.78
N GLN A 27 -11.78 1.89 -15.19
CA GLN A 27 -12.77 0.85 -14.94
C GLN A 27 -12.43 -0.02 -13.72
N ASN A 28 -11.35 0.29 -12.99
CA ASN A 28 -10.83 -0.52 -11.87
C ASN A 28 -10.62 -2.00 -12.23
N LEU A 29 -10.16 -2.26 -13.45
CA LEU A 29 -9.88 -3.60 -13.96
C LEU A 29 -8.43 -4.00 -13.67
N ASP A 30 -8.23 -5.26 -13.28
CA ASP A 30 -6.91 -5.85 -13.18
C ASP A 30 -6.18 -5.80 -14.53
N ALA A 31 -4.88 -5.55 -14.49
CA ALA A 31 -4.02 -5.47 -15.67
C ALA A 31 -3.97 -6.77 -16.51
N ILE A 32 -4.47 -7.88 -15.96
CA ILE A 32 -4.63 -9.16 -16.65
C ILE A 32 -5.74 -9.12 -17.71
N GLN A 33 -6.80 -8.32 -17.53
CA GLN A 33 -7.89 -8.23 -18.51
C GLN A 33 -7.45 -7.56 -19.82
N PRO A 34 -6.75 -6.40 -19.80
CA PRO A 34 -6.09 -5.85 -20.98
C PRO A 34 -5.09 -6.83 -21.61
N LEU A 35 -4.30 -7.54 -20.78
CA LEU A 35 -3.32 -8.51 -21.27
C LEU A 35 -3.98 -9.62 -22.11
N ARG A 36 -5.15 -10.11 -21.67
CA ARG A 36 -5.94 -11.11 -22.40
C ARG A 36 -6.34 -10.63 -23.79
N TYR A 37 -6.73 -9.36 -23.91
CA TYR A 37 -7.15 -8.76 -25.17
C TYR A 37 -6.01 -8.70 -26.20
N TYR A 38 -4.80 -8.33 -25.75
CA TYR A 38 -3.65 -8.13 -26.65
C TYR A 38 -2.81 -9.38 -26.91
N THR A 39 -2.70 -10.31 -25.95
CA THR A 39 -1.84 -11.50 -26.12
C THR A 39 -2.54 -12.68 -26.81
N ASN A 40 -3.86 -12.82 -26.67
CA ASN A 40 -4.68 -13.91 -27.23
C ASN A 40 -4.16 -15.35 -26.93
N ILE A 41 -3.14 -15.51 -26.07
CA ILE A 41 -2.53 -16.77 -25.66
C ILE A 41 -3.10 -17.17 -24.29
N LYS A 42 -3.92 -18.22 -24.27
CA LYS A 42 -4.61 -18.69 -23.05
C LYS A 42 -3.66 -19.06 -21.91
N GLY A 43 -2.47 -19.61 -22.22
CA GLY A 43 -1.49 -20.03 -21.20
C GLY A 43 -0.91 -18.90 -20.35
N ILE A 44 -0.54 -17.78 -20.98
CA ILE A 44 0.01 -16.59 -20.31
C ILE A 44 -1.05 -15.96 -19.41
N TYR A 45 -2.31 -15.95 -19.86
CA TYR A 45 -3.44 -15.47 -19.08
C TYR A 45 -3.63 -16.26 -17.78
N TYR A 46 -3.67 -17.60 -17.83
CA TYR A 46 -3.86 -18.41 -16.62
C TYR A 46 -2.70 -18.26 -15.64
N ILE A 47 -1.45 -18.26 -16.12
CA ILE A 47 -0.28 -18.06 -15.26
C ILE A 47 -0.30 -16.67 -14.62
N GLY A 48 -0.61 -15.63 -15.39
CA GLY A 48 -0.73 -14.26 -14.87
C GLY A 48 -1.87 -14.11 -13.86
N GLN A 49 -2.98 -14.82 -14.05
CA GLN A 49 -4.11 -14.80 -13.11
C GLN A 49 -3.78 -15.53 -11.80
N PHE A 50 -3.13 -16.71 -11.86
CA PHE A 50 -2.64 -17.40 -10.67
C PHE A 50 -1.61 -16.54 -9.92
N PHE A 51 -0.66 -15.96 -10.63
CA PHE A 51 0.35 -15.08 -10.03
C PHE A 51 -0.29 -13.88 -9.35
N SER A 52 -1.21 -13.19 -10.03
CA SER A 52 -1.91 -12.02 -9.47
C SER A 52 -2.72 -12.38 -8.22
N PHE A 53 -3.43 -13.52 -8.25
CA PHE A 53 -4.18 -14.00 -7.09
C PHE A 53 -3.27 -14.22 -5.87
N PHE A 54 -2.14 -14.91 -6.05
CA PHE A 54 -1.19 -15.14 -4.95
C PHE A 54 -0.51 -13.85 -4.49
N ALA A 55 -0.17 -12.95 -5.42
CA ALA A 55 0.45 -11.66 -5.11
C ALA A 55 -0.49 -10.78 -4.27
N ILE A 56 -1.75 -10.64 -4.69
CA ILE A 56 -2.77 -9.87 -3.96
C ILE A 56 -3.04 -10.52 -2.61
N THR A 57 -3.23 -11.85 -2.56
CA THR A 57 -3.49 -12.57 -1.30
C THR A 57 -2.35 -12.38 -0.31
N THR A 58 -1.10 -12.53 -0.76
CA THR A 58 0.07 -12.39 0.13
C THR A 58 0.24 -10.94 0.61
N SER A 59 0.04 -9.96 -0.27
CA SER A 59 0.07 -8.53 0.10
C SER A 59 -1.02 -8.19 1.13
N PHE A 60 -2.24 -8.65 0.88
CA PHE A 60 -3.37 -8.46 1.77
C PHE A 60 -3.15 -9.10 3.15
N LEU A 61 -2.59 -10.30 3.21
CA LEU A 61 -2.24 -10.96 4.47
C LEU A 61 -1.20 -10.15 5.26
N GLY A 62 -0.17 -9.62 4.59
CA GLY A 62 0.85 -8.79 5.25
C GLY A 62 0.26 -7.55 5.91
N VAL A 63 -0.58 -6.80 5.17
CA VAL A 63 -1.25 -5.60 5.70
C VAL A 63 -2.23 -5.95 6.82
N SER A 64 -3.00 -7.03 6.66
CA SER A 64 -3.98 -7.47 7.65
C SER A 64 -3.34 -7.90 8.97
N LEU A 65 -2.21 -8.59 8.92
CA LEU A 65 -1.43 -8.95 10.11
C LEU A 65 -0.87 -7.70 10.79
N GLY A 66 -0.35 -6.74 10.02
CA GLY A 66 0.11 -5.45 10.56
C GLY A 66 -0.99 -4.67 11.28
N LEU A 67 -2.19 -4.62 10.68
CA LEU A 67 -3.35 -3.97 11.31
C LEU A 67 -3.85 -4.73 12.54
N PHE A 68 -3.87 -6.06 12.48
CA PHE A 68 -4.22 -6.92 13.62
C PHE A 68 -3.30 -6.65 14.81
N ASP A 69 -1.98 -6.60 14.58
CA ASP A 69 -0.99 -6.31 15.62
C ASP A 69 -1.11 -4.87 16.12
N PHE A 70 -1.33 -3.90 15.24
CA PHE A 70 -1.55 -2.50 15.60
C PHE A 70 -2.77 -2.32 16.52
N ILE A 71 -3.89 -2.97 16.20
CA ILE A 71 -5.10 -2.92 17.04
C ILE A 71 -4.86 -3.63 18.38
N ALA A 72 -4.21 -4.80 18.37
CA ALA A 72 -3.89 -5.52 19.59
C ALA A 72 -3.02 -4.67 20.54
N ASP A 73 -2.02 -3.99 20.00
CA ASP A 73 -1.10 -3.13 20.77
C ASP A 73 -1.78 -1.83 21.21
N GLY A 74 -2.60 -1.22 20.35
CA GLY A 74 -3.35 0.01 20.64
C GLY A 74 -4.36 -0.17 21.78
N PHE A 75 -5.08 -1.29 21.81
CA PHE A 75 -6.01 -1.62 22.89
C PHE A 75 -5.36 -2.38 24.06
N LYS A 76 -4.05 -2.67 23.99
CA LYS A 76 -3.30 -3.50 24.98
C LYS A 76 -3.96 -4.85 25.27
N ILE A 77 -4.54 -5.47 24.24
CA ILE A 77 -5.28 -6.73 24.37
C ILE A 77 -4.32 -7.91 24.21
N GLN A 78 -4.30 -8.82 25.18
CA GLN A 78 -3.54 -10.07 25.05
C GLN A 78 -4.09 -10.93 23.91
N LYS A 79 -3.20 -11.34 23.00
CA LYS A 79 -3.48 -12.14 21.79
C LYS A 79 -3.81 -13.62 22.11
N LYS A 80 -4.77 -13.90 23.01
CA LYS A 80 -5.14 -15.27 23.45
C LYS A 80 -6.65 -15.53 23.38
N GLY A 81 -7.01 -16.74 22.96
CA GLY A 81 -8.39 -17.24 22.96
C GLY A 81 -9.37 -16.38 22.17
N ILE A 82 -10.54 -16.13 22.74
CA ILE A 82 -11.66 -15.37 22.14
C ILE A 82 -11.25 -13.94 21.78
N LYS A 83 -10.31 -13.33 22.51
CA LYS A 83 -9.83 -11.96 22.26
C LYS A 83 -9.11 -11.84 20.91
N LYS A 84 -8.42 -12.90 20.46
CA LYS A 84 -7.80 -12.96 19.12
C LYS A 84 -8.87 -12.89 18.02
N ILE A 85 -9.96 -13.64 18.17
CA ILE A 85 -11.06 -13.66 17.21
C ILE A 85 -11.74 -12.28 17.18
N LEU A 86 -11.94 -11.65 18.35
CA LEU A 86 -12.53 -10.32 18.43
C LEU A 86 -11.67 -9.25 17.73
N ILE A 87 -10.34 -9.27 17.91
CA ILE A 87 -9.43 -8.36 17.20
C ILE A 87 -9.50 -8.61 15.68
N ALA A 88 -9.49 -9.87 15.25
CA ALA A 88 -9.61 -10.20 13.82
C ALA A 88 -10.95 -9.70 13.25
N LEU A 89 -12.03 -9.86 14.00
CA LEU A 89 -13.36 -9.40 13.61
C LEU A 89 -13.38 -7.87 13.47
N ILE A 90 -12.83 -7.12 14.43
CA ILE A 90 -12.69 -5.66 14.33
C ILE A 90 -11.78 -5.23 13.17
N THR A 91 -10.77 -6.04 12.82
CA THR A 91 -9.84 -5.77 11.72
C THR A 91 -10.51 -5.92 10.35
N PHE A 92 -11.31 -6.98 10.16
CA PHE A 92 -11.89 -7.33 8.85
C PHE A 92 -13.33 -6.84 8.65
N LEU A 93 -14.10 -6.69 9.72
CA LEU A 93 -15.51 -6.34 9.62
C LEU A 93 -15.75 -4.94 9.01
N PRO A 94 -15.02 -3.87 9.39
CA PRO A 94 -15.22 -2.57 8.78
C PRO A 94 -14.91 -2.57 7.26
N PRO A 95 -13.77 -3.11 6.78
CA PRO A 95 -13.53 -3.26 5.34
C PRO A 95 -14.62 -4.04 4.60
N ILE A 96 -15.11 -5.14 5.17
CA ILE A 96 -16.15 -5.98 4.54
C ILE A 96 -17.46 -5.22 4.41
N VAL A 97 -17.91 -4.53 5.47
CA VAL A 97 -19.16 -3.76 5.46
C VAL A 97 -19.09 -2.63 4.44
N ILE A 98 -17.97 -1.89 4.40
CA ILE A 98 -17.78 -0.80 3.43
C ILE A 98 -17.80 -1.33 1.99
N THR A 99 -17.15 -2.46 1.75
CA THR A 99 -17.11 -3.11 0.43
C THR A 99 -18.49 -3.57 -0.04
N LEU A 100 -19.32 -4.09 0.88
CA LEU A 100 -20.69 -4.50 0.58
C LEU A 100 -21.61 -3.32 0.24
N ILE A 101 -21.40 -2.16 0.87
CA ILE A 101 -22.20 -0.96 0.61
C ILE A 101 -21.79 -0.30 -0.70
N ASN A 102 -20.50 -0.02 -0.87
CA ASN A 102 -19.99 0.60 -2.09
C ASN A 102 -18.51 0.25 -2.34
N PRO A 103 -18.20 -0.56 -3.36
CA PRO A 103 -16.83 -0.93 -3.66
C PRO A 103 -15.96 0.26 -4.07
N LYS A 104 -16.56 1.32 -4.65
CA LYS A 104 -15.81 2.55 -5.00
C LYS A 104 -15.33 3.28 -3.75
N LEU A 105 -16.15 3.30 -2.69
CA LEU A 105 -15.79 3.95 -1.43
C LEU A 105 -14.63 3.23 -0.75
N PHE A 106 -14.63 1.89 -0.79
CA PHE A 106 -13.50 1.09 -0.30
C PHE A 106 -12.19 1.44 -1.03
N LEU A 107 -12.22 1.53 -2.37
CA LEU A 107 -11.04 1.89 -3.16
C LEU A 107 -10.53 3.31 -2.86
N VAL A 108 -11.43 4.29 -2.69
CA VAL A 108 -11.02 5.65 -2.30
C VAL A 108 -10.37 5.65 -0.93
N ALA A 109 -10.97 4.98 0.06
CA ALA A 109 -10.43 4.89 1.40
C ALA A 109 -9.07 4.15 1.42
N LEU A 110 -8.93 3.10 0.62
CA LEU A 110 -7.68 2.34 0.47
C LEU A 110 -6.57 3.19 -0.14
N ASN A 111 -6.86 3.97 -1.18
CA ASN A 111 -5.88 4.88 -1.78
C ASN A 111 -5.43 5.95 -0.77
N TYR A 112 -6.35 6.55 -0.03
CA TYR A 112 -6.03 7.54 1.01
C TYR A 112 -5.15 6.93 2.12
N ALA A 113 -5.51 5.74 2.60
CA ALA A 113 -4.76 5.04 3.63
C ALA A 113 -3.36 4.61 3.14
N GLY A 114 -3.23 4.18 1.87
CA GLY A 114 -1.97 3.78 1.28
C GLY A 114 -1.03 4.95 1.03
N GLY A 115 -1.52 6.04 0.43
CA GLY A 115 -0.72 7.22 0.13
C GLY A 115 -0.28 7.95 1.39
N ILE A 116 -1.25 8.56 2.09
CA ILE A 116 -0.95 9.39 3.26
C ILE A 116 -0.57 8.53 4.46
N GLY A 117 -1.35 7.50 4.77
CA GLY A 117 -1.07 6.61 5.90
C GLY A 117 0.25 5.86 5.74
N GLY A 118 0.54 5.36 4.54
CA GLY A 118 1.81 4.71 4.21
C GLY A 118 3.02 5.65 4.37
N ALA A 119 2.94 6.87 3.83
CA ALA A 119 4.02 7.86 3.97
C ALA A 119 4.28 8.23 5.44
N LEU A 120 3.23 8.39 6.24
CA LEU A 120 3.35 8.69 7.66
C LEU A 120 3.93 7.51 8.45
N LEU A 121 3.43 6.30 8.25
CA LEU A 121 3.85 5.12 9.03
C LEU A 121 5.21 4.58 8.60
N LEU A 122 5.50 4.54 7.30
CA LEU A 122 6.71 3.90 6.77
C LEU A 122 7.90 4.86 6.67
N VAL A 123 7.67 6.17 6.61
CA VAL A 123 8.76 7.15 6.42
C VAL A 123 8.85 8.14 7.58
N LEU A 124 7.73 8.78 7.97
CA LEU A 124 7.75 9.76 9.06
C LEU A 124 8.04 9.11 10.43
N LEU A 125 7.31 8.05 10.76
CA LEU A 125 7.42 7.36 12.05
C LEU A 125 8.83 6.81 12.35
N PRO A 126 9.53 6.09 11.44
CA PRO A 126 10.91 5.67 11.70
C PRO A 126 11.87 6.85 11.79
N THR A 127 11.65 7.93 11.03
CA THR A 127 12.46 9.16 11.12
C THR A 127 12.37 9.79 12.51
N ILE A 128 11.16 9.91 13.06
CA ILE A 128 10.93 10.41 14.42
C ILE A 128 11.52 9.45 15.46
N MET A 129 11.37 8.13 15.28
CA MET A 129 11.96 7.14 16.19
C MET A 129 13.50 7.26 16.26
N VAL A 130 14.17 7.42 15.11
CA VAL A 130 15.63 7.61 15.07
C VAL A 130 16.02 8.94 15.72
N TYR A 131 15.28 10.02 15.46
CA TYR A 131 15.52 11.31 16.08
C TYR A 131 15.39 11.24 17.61
N SER A 132 14.32 10.61 18.11
CA SER A 132 14.05 10.44 19.54
C SER A 132 15.14 9.61 20.23
N LYS A 133 15.53 8.47 19.64
CA LYS A 133 16.61 7.63 20.20
C LYS A 133 17.94 8.38 20.27
N ARG A 134 18.29 9.14 19.23
CA ARG A 134 19.59 9.79 19.12
C ARG A 134 19.73 11.08 19.95
N TYR A 135 18.70 11.92 19.96
CA TYR A 135 18.79 13.26 20.55
C TYR A 135 18.07 13.41 21.89
N ILE A 136 17.00 12.66 22.12
CA ILE A 136 16.22 12.72 23.38
C ILE A 136 16.78 11.70 24.37
N LYS A 137 16.79 10.42 24.01
CA LYS A 137 17.26 9.34 24.89
C LYS A 137 18.79 9.23 24.96
N LYS A 138 19.52 9.87 24.03
CA LYS A 138 20.99 9.83 23.90
C LYS A 138 21.57 8.40 23.91
N GLU A 139 20.80 7.42 23.44
CA GLU A 139 21.25 6.03 23.37
C GLU A 139 22.22 5.88 22.20
N LYS A 140 23.45 5.46 22.48
CA LYS A 140 24.42 5.09 21.44
C LYS A 140 24.07 3.70 20.91
N ALA A 141 23.30 3.65 19.82
CA ALA A 141 23.07 2.39 19.11
C ALA A 141 24.38 1.92 18.42
N THR A 142 24.65 0.63 18.45
CA THR A 142 25.86 0.00 17.85
C THR A 142 25.84 0.07 16.32
N ASN A 143 24.65 0.00 15.70
CA ASN A 143 24.43 0.17 14.27
C ASN A 143 23.62 1.46 14.04
N GLN A 144 24.32 2.58 13.84
CA GLN A 144 23.69 3.86 13.50
C GLN A 144 23.78 4.11 12.00
N LEU A 145 22.69 4.67 11.45
CA LEU A 145 22.72 5.22 10.10
C LEU A 145 23.79 6.32 10.03
N PHE A 146 24.74 6.16 9.11
CA PHE A 146 25.79 7.16 8.87
C PHE A 146 25.15 8.46 8.35
N GLY A 147 25.64 9.63 8.77
CA GLY A 147 25.14 10.92 8.23
C GLY A 147 24.42 11.87 9.20
N GLY A 148 24.41 11.63 10.51
CA GLY A 148 24.14 12.71 11.48
C GLY A 148 22.72 13.31 11.47
N LYS A 149 22.62 14.59 11.84
CA LYS A 149 21.43 15.44 11.64
C LYS A 149 21.09 15.73 10.17
N PRO A 150 22.04 15.95 9.23
CA PRO A 150 21.68 16.34 7.88
C PRO A 150 20.93 15.25 7.12
N ILE A 151 21.28 13.97 7.31
CA ILE A 151 20.56 12.86 6.67
C ILE A 151 19.09 12.81 7.14
N LEU A 152 18.83 13.06 8.43
CA LEU A 152 17.48 13.10 8.99
C LEU A 152 16.68 14.29 8.45
N PHE A 153 17.34 15.42 8.22
CA PHE A 153 16.71 16.60 7.62
C PHE A 153 16.32 16.34 6.16
N VAL A 154 17.19 15.72 5.37
CA VAL A 154 16.88 15.31 3.99
C VAL A 154 15.72 14.33 3.95
N ILE A 155 15.68 13.34 4.84
CA ILE A 155 14.56 12.40 4.93
C ILE A 155 13.26 13.14 5.29
N CYS A 156 13.31 14.10 6.21
CA CYS A 156 12.14 14.90 6.58
C CYS A 156 11.62 15.73 5.39
N ILE A 157 12.52 16.39 4.64
CA ILE A 157 12.15 17.09 3.40
C ILE A 157 11.50 16.14 2.40
N PHE A 158 12.08 14.95 2.23
CA PHE A 158 11.53 13.95 1.33
C PHE A 158 10.12 13.52 1.74
N VAL A 159 9.85 13.32 3.03
CA VAL A 159 8.50 13.02 3.53
C VAL A 159 7.52 14.14 3.21
N VAL A 160 7.90 15.39 3.48
CA VAL A 160 7.05 16.56 3.19
C VAL A 160 6.77 16.66 1.70
N PHE A 161 7.78 16.41 0.86
CA PHE A 161 7.62 16.39 -0.59
C PHE A 161 6.64 15.29 -1.05
N VAL A 162 6.79 14.07 -0.54
CA VAL A 162 5.87 12.95 -0.87
C VAL A 162 4.43 13.29 -0.47
N LEU A 163 4.23 13.79 0.75
CA LEU A 163 2.90 14.20 1.22
C LEU A 163 2.31 15.33 0.36
N PHE A 164 3.14 16.29 -0.06
CA PHE A 164 2.71 17.36 -0.94
C PHE A 164 2.25 16.84 -2.31
N VAL A 165 3.02 15.92 -2.91
CA VAL A 165 2.66 15.27 -4.18
C VAL A 165 1.35 14.50 -4.04
N GLU A 166 1.18 13.74 -2.97
CA GLU A 166 -0.04 12.94 -2.73
C GLU A 166 -1.27 13.83 -2.59
N ILE A 167 -1.17 14.91 -1.81
CA ILE A 167 -2.26 15.88 -1.65
C ILE A 167 -2.58 16.56 -2.98
N PHE A 168 -1.56 16.94 -3.75
CA PHE A 168 -1.75 17.57 -5.06
C PHE A 168 -2.45 16.65 -6.06
N GLN A 169 -2.09 15.37 -6.08
CA GLN A 169 -2.77 14.37 -6.90
C GLN A 169 -4.24 14.19 -6.48
N GLU A 170 -4.51 14.16 -5.18
CA GLU A 170 -5.88 14.00 -4.69
C GLU A 170 -6.76 15.21 -5.02
N ILE A 171 -6.22 16.44 -4.92
CA ILE A 171 -6.92 17.66 -5.35
C ILE A 171 -7.27 17.59 -6.83
N ASN A 172 -6.32 17.21 -7.69
CA ASN A 172 -6.58 17.08 -9.13
C ASN A 172 -7.63 16.03 -9.44
N ARG A 173 -7.70 14.94 -8.67
CA ARG A 173 -8.68 13.87 -8.85
C ARG A 173 -10.10 14.26 -8.41
N ILE A 174 -10.24 15.16 -7.43
CA ILE A 174 -11.55 15.68 -7.00
C ILE A 174 -12.10 16.73 -7.98
N VAL A 175 -11.22 17.44 -8.69
CA VAL A 175 -11.58 18.52 -9.62
C VAL A 175 -11.93 18.01 -11.04
N SER A 176 -11.55 16.78 -11.41
CA SER A 176 -11.88 16.13 -12.70
C SER A 176 -13.12 15.24 -12.64
#